data_AF-A0A4Q2A6B1-F1
#
_entry.id   AF-A0A4Q2A6B1-F1
#
_cell.length_a   1.000
_cell.length_b   1.000
_cell.length_c   1.000
_cell.angle_alpha   90.00
_cell.angle_beta   90.00
_cell.angle_gamma   90.00
#
_symmetry.space_group_name_H-M   'P 1'
#
loop_
_entity.id
_entity.type
_entity.pdbx_description
1 polymer ?
#
loop_
_entity_poly.entity_id
_entity_poly.type
_entity_poly.pdbx_seq_one_letter_code
_entity_poly.pdbx_strand_id
1 'polypeptide(L)'
;MRSYEVARKIFSFMEFCGWSLVVIGGLMAVSMAASVGEYGGVGAAVTAFLIGGSIAAVGLIFVGFVQAGRATVDTAEYTQQMLQIARDQLEVSRRGLKGASDAPQSFAAASSREEPPVSSPYRKAEADTPNESEAEPQAAEIPENATMYNGHMIEQRGNRYFVEGASFLTLGNAKRHVKNLTK
;
A
#
# COMPACT_ATOMS: atom_id res chain seq x y z
N MET A 1 15.32 5.49 16.10
CA MET A 1 14.19 4.68 16.62
C MET A 1 13.69 5.13 17.99
N ARG A 2 14.55 5.47 18.97
CA ARG A 2 14.12 5.90 20.33
C ARG A 2 13.12 7.07 20.37
N SER A 3 13.19 8.02 19.43
CA SER A 3 12.25 9.15 19.36
C SER A 3 10.85 8.78 18.85
N TYR A 4 10.72 7.66 18.11
CA TYR A 4 9.46 7.23 17.51
C TYR A 4 8.56 6.52 18.53
N GLU A 5 9.15 5.67 19.38
CA GLU A 5 8.42 5.08 20.51
C GLU A 5 7.87 6.15 21.44
N VAL A 6 8.62 7.25 21.65
CA VAL A 6 8.16 8.40 22.45
C VAL A 6 7.01 9.10 21.75
N ALA A 7 7.08 9.37 20.45
CA ALA A 7 5.99 9.99 19.69
C ALA A 7 4.71 9.13 19.78
N ARG A 8 4.80 7.82 19.56
CA ARG A 8 3.66 6.91 19.64
C ARG A 8 3.05 6.86 21.04
N LYS A 9 3.88 6.87 22.09
CA LYS A 9 3.42 6.96 23.49
C LYS A 9 2.72 8.29 23.79
N ILE A 10 3.24 9.40 23.27
CA ILE A 10 2.61 10.73 23.42
C ILE A 10 1.24 10.77 22.73
N PHE A 11 1.14 10.28 21.48
CA PHE A 11 -0.15 10.22 20.78
C PHE A 11 -1.15 9.32 21.49
N SER A 12 -0.72 8.17 22.02
CA SER A 12 -1.59 7.28 22.82
C SER A 12 -2.07 7.94 24.11
N PHE A 13 -1.21 8.73 24.77
CA PHE A 13 -1.61 9.49 25.95
C PHE A 13 -2.59 10.62 25.61
N MET A 14 -2.34 11.36 24.53
CA MET A 14 -3.29 12.39 24.06
C MET A 14 -4.64 11.79 23.66
N GLU A 15 -4.65 10.61 23.04
CA GLU A 15 -5.87 9.88 22.71
C GLU A 15 -6.66 9.52 23.97
N PHE A 16 -5.98 9.04 25.01
CA PHE A 16 -6.60 8.78 26.31
C PHE A 16 -7.19 10.06 26.93
N CYS A 17 -6.47 11.19 26.88
CA CYS A 17 -7.00 12.49 27.34
C CYS A 17 -8.23 12.92 26.54
N GLY A 18 -8.21 12.73 25.22
CA GLY A 18 -9.35 13.03 24.34
C GLY A 18 -10.59 12.22 24.68
N TRP A 19 -10.45 10.89 24.82
CA TRP A 19 -11.55 10.03 25.25
C TRP A 19 -12.04 10.36 26.67
N SER A 20 -11.15 10.74 27.58
CA SER A 20 -11.53 11.19 28.91
C SER A 20 -12.40 12.45 28.86
N LEU A 21 -12.07 13.43 28.01
CA LEU A 21 -12.91 14.62 27.79
C LEU A 21 -14.27 14.26 27.21
N VAL A 22 -14.34 13.30 26.28
CA VAL A 22 -15.62 12.83 25.71
C VAL A 22 -16.50 12.21 26.79
N VAL A 23 -15.93 11.34 27.64
CA VAL A 23 -16.66 10.70 28.74
C VAL A 23 -17.13 11.73 29.76
N ILE A 24 -16.26 12.65 30.18
CA ILE A 24 -16.62 13.70 31.14
C ILE A 24 -17.71 14.62 30.57
N GLY A 25 -17.57 15.05 29.31
CA GLY A 25 -18.56 15.88 28.63
C GLY A 25 -19.90 15.16 28.50
N GLY A 26 -19.88 13.87 28.15
CA GLY A 26 -21.09 13.03 28.07
C GLY A 26 -21.78 12.87 29.42
N LEU A 27 -21.03 12.59 30.49
CA LEU A 27 -21.58 12.52 31.85
C LEU A 27 -22.16 13.85 32.30
N MET A 28 -21.50 14.97 32.01
CA MET A 28 -22.03 16.30 32.29
C MET A 28 -23.31 16.58 31.49
N ALA A 29 -23.37 16.22 30.21
CA ALA A 29 -24.55 16.41 29.37
C ALA A 29 -25.78 15.72 29.96
N VAL A 30 -25.62 14.45 30.37
CA VAL A 30 -26.70 13.66 30.97
C VAL A 30 -27.07 14.21 32.35
N SER A 31 -26.09 14.51 33.20
CA SER A 31 -26.32 14.99 34.56
C SER A 31 -27.05 16.34 34.57
N MET A 32 -26.62 17.28 33.72
CA MET A 32 -27.25 18.59 33.60
C MET A 32 -28.66 18.47 33.02
N ALA A 33 -28.85 17.67 31.96
CA ALA A 33 -30.17 17.45 31.37
C ALA A 33 -31.16 16.83 32.38
N ALA A 34 -30.71 15.88 33.19
CA ALA A 34 -31.53 15.27 34.25
C ALA A 34 -31.91 16.32 35.31
N SER A 35 -30.94 17.08 35.83
CA SER A 35 -31.21 18.07 36.87
C SER A 35 -32.12 19.22 36.42
N VAL A 36 -31.97 19.68 35.17
CA VAL A 36 -32.73 20.82 34.65
C VAL A 36 -34.09 20.37 34.13
N GLY A 37 -34.21 19.13 33.63
CA GLY A 37 -35.45 18.59 33.11
C GLY A 37 -36.55 18.45 34.15
N GLU A 38 -36.19 18.19 35.41
CA GLU A 38 -37.16 18.10 36.51
C GLU A 38 -37.87 19.44 36.80
N TYR A 39 -37.20 20.57 36.56
CA TYR A 39 -37.72 21.90 36.93
C TYR A 39 -38.07 22.79 35.73
N GLY A 40 -37.41 22.63 34.58
CA GLY A 40 -37.52 23.51 33.42
C GLY A 40 -38.23 22.91 32.21
N GLY A 41 -38.70 21.66 32.31
CA GLY A 41 -39.31 20.93 31.20
C GLY A 41 -38.33 20.55 30.09
N VAL A 42 -38.85 19.96 29.02
CA VAL A 42 -38.05 19.34 27.95
C VAL A 42 -37.12 20.35 27.25
N GLY A 43 -37.58 21.58 27.03
CA GLY A 43 -36.77 22.61 26.36
C GLY A 43 -35.50 22.97 27.14
N ALA A 44 -35.61 23.16 28.45
CA ALA A 44 -34.47 23.49 29.30
C ALA A 44 -33.51 22.29 29.44
N ALA A 45 -34.03 21.06 29.49
CA ALA A 45 -33.22 19.84 29.49
C ALA A 45 -32.37 19.71 28.21
N VAL A 46 -32.93 20.02 27.04
CA VAL A 46 -32.21 20.00 25.76
C VAL A 46 -31.10 21.05 25.75
N THR A 47 -31.36 22.27 26.20
CA THR A 47 -30.32 23.32 26.27
C THR A 47 -29.19 22.93 27.23
N ALA A 48 -29.52 22.36 28.39
CA ALA A 48 -28.53 21.85 29.34
C ALA A 48 -27.71 20.68 28.77
N PHE A 49 -28.36 19.78 28.04
CA PHE A 49 -27.69 18.69 27.32
C PHE A 49 -26.70 19.24 26.29
N LEU A 50 -27.07 20.29 25.54
CA LEU A 50 -26.19 20.87 24.52
C LEU A 50 -24.91 21.47 25.11
N ILE A 51 -24.96 22.04 26.32
CA ILE A 51 -23.78 22.57 26.98
C ILE A 51 -22.78 21.44 27.27
N GLY A 52 -23.20 20.37 27.94
CA GLY A 52 -22.33 19.21 28.18
C GLY A 52 -21.94 18.48 26.88
N GLY A 53 -22.88 18.39 25.94
CA GLY A 53 -22.69 17.78 24.62
C GLY A 53 -21.66 18.52 23.78
N SER A 54 -21.57 19.85 23.91
CA SER A 54 -20.55 20.66 23.21
C SER A 54 -19.13 20.32 23.68
N ILE A 55 -18.95 20.06 24.99
CA ILE A 55 -17.66 19.63 25.55
C ILE A 55 -17.29 18.25 24.99
N ALA A 56 -18.25 17.32 24.95
CA ALA A 56 -18.03 16.01 24.35
C ALA A 56 -17.69 16.11 22.85
N ALA A 57 -18.36 16.99 22.12
CA ALA A 57 -18.11 17.22 20.69
C ALA A 57 -16.70 17.78 20.44
N VAL A 58 -16.25 18.74 21.26
CA VAL A 58 -14.87 19.26 21.20
C VAL A 58 -13.86 18.14 21.51
N GLY A 59 -14.16 17.28 22.49
CA GLY A 59 -13.36 16.09 22.78
C GLY A 59 -13.23 15.15 21.58
N LEU A 60 -14.32 14.91 20.84
CA LEU A 60 -14.31 14.08 19.63
C LEU A 60 -13.46 14.71 18.50
N ILE A 61 -13.60 16.02 18.29
CA ILE A 61 -12.77 16.75 17.32
C ILE A 61 -11.29 16.64 17.69
N PHE A 62 -10.96 16.80 18.97
CA PHE A 62 -9.60 16.64 19.47
C PHE A 62 -9.05 15.24 19.22
N VAL A 63 -9.83 14.18 19.50
CA VAL A 63 -9.45 12.80 19.17
C VAL A 63 -9.19 12.64 17.66
N GLY A 64 -10.00 13.26 16.81
CA GLY A 64 -9.78 13.29 15.36
C GLY A 64 -8.42 13.88 14.97
N PHE A 65 -8.02 15.00 15.56
CA PHE A 65 -6.69 15.59 15.33
C PHE A 65 -5.55 14.68 15.82
N VAL A 66 -5.71 14.01 16.96
CA VAL A 66 -4.73 13.06 17.48
C VAL A 66 -4.55 11.88 16.52
N GLN A 67 -5.66 11.33 15.98
CA GLN A 67 -5.62 10.24 15.00
C GLN A 67 -4.96 10.68 13.68
N ALA A 68 -5.29 11.87 13.19
CA ALA A 68 -4.65 12.44 12.00
C ALA A 68 -3.14 12.66 12.21
N GLY A 69 -2.73 13.13 13.39
CA GLY A 69 -1.33 13.28 13.77
C GLY A 69 -0.58 11.94 13.77
N ARG A 70 -1.19 10.89 14.35
CA ARG A 70 -0.62 9.54 14.34
C ARG A 70 -0.45 8.99 12.92
N ALA A 71 -1.47 9.12 12.08
CA ALA A 71 -1.39 8.71 10.67
C ALA A 71 -0.28 9.45 9.90
N THR A 72 -0.07 10.73 10.21
CA THR A 72 1.00 11.54 9.61
C THR A 72 2.38 11.04 10.02
N VAL A 73 2.56 10.70 11.30
CA VAL A 73 3.82 10.12 11.79
C VAL A 73 4.09 8.76 11.14
N ASP A 74 3.08 7.92 11.00
CA ASP A 74 3.21 6.62 10.32
C ASP A 74 3.57 6.82 8.83
N THR A 75 2.96 7.80 8.16
CA THR A 75 3.28 8.14 6.75
C THR A 75 4.71 8.67 6.60
N ALA A 76 5.20 9.46 7.56
CA ALA A 76 6.56 9.99 7.54
C ALA A 76 7.61 8.87 7.64
N GLU A 77 7.33 7.80 8.38
CA GLU A 77 8.21 6.63 8.47
C GLU A 77 8.31 5.91 7.12
N TYR A 78 7.17 5.60 6.50
CA TYR A 78 7.15 4.97 5.17
C TYR A 78 7.91 5.81 4.14
N THR A 79 7.76 7.14 4.20
CA THR A 79 8.46 8.05 3.31
C THR A 79 9.98 8.03 3.54
N GLN A 80 10.43 7.96 4.80
CA GLN A 80 11.86 7.87 5.13
C GLN A 80 12.47 6.54 4.67
N GLN A 81 11.78 5.42 4.88
CA GLN A 81 12.24 4.11 4.41
C GLN A 81 12.29 4.07 2.88
N MET A 82 11.27 4.59 2.21
CA MET A 82 11.23 4.68 0.74
C MET A 82 12.38 5.52 0.18
N LEU A 83 12.74 6.64 0.82
CA LEU A 83 13.89 7.46 0.42
C LEU A 83 15.23 6.74 0.58
N GLN A 84 15.37 5.88 1.58
CA GLN A 84 16.56 5.05 1.75
C GLN A 84 16.64 3.99 0.65
N ILE A 85 15.53 3.30 0.36
CA ILE A 85 15.47 2.31 -0.73
C ILE A 85 15.80 2.97 -2.08
N ALA A 86 15.26 4.15 -2.37
CA ALA A 86 15.57 4.88 -3.60
C ALA A 86 17.05 5.27 -3.71
N ARG A 87 17.69 5.64 -2.58
CA ARG A 87 19.13 5.92 -2.54
C ARG A 87 19.96 4.67 -2.77
N ASP A 88 19.58 3.55 -2.14
CA ASP A 88 20.26 2.28 -2.33
C ASP A 88 20.14 1.80 -3.79
N GLN A 89 18.97 1.95 -4.42
CA GLN A 89 18.78 1.65 -5.83
C GLN A 89 19.63 2.52 -6.76
N LEU A 90 19.78 3.81 -6.42
CA LEU A 90 20.67 4.71 -7.16
C LEU A 90 22.13 4.31 -7.01
N GLU A 91 22.56 3.88 -5.82
CA GLU A 91 23.91 3.36 -5.60
C GLU A 91 24.16 2.06 -6.38
N VAL A 92 23.21 1.13 -6.37
CA VAL A 92 23.28 -0.12 -7.16
C VAL A 92 23.38 0.21 -8.66
N SER A 93 22.54 1.13 -9.15
CA SER A 93 22.58 1.60 -10.54
C SER A 93 23.92 2.25 -10.88
N ARG A 94 24.49 3.05 -9.97
CA ARG A 94 25.80 3.70 -10.15
C ARG A 94 26.95 2.71 -10.15
N ARG A 95 26.88 1.65 -9.33
CA ARG A 95 27.87 0.55 -9.33
C ARG A 95 27.77 -0.28 -10.60
N GLY A 96 26.56 -0.56 -11.10
CA GLY A 96 26.36 -1.20 -12.41
C GLY A 96 26.95 -0.37 -13.55
N LEU A 97 26.72 0.95 -13.56
CA LEU A 97 27.25 1.84 -14.60
C LEU A 97 28.79 1.95 -14.56
N LYS A 98 29.38 2.05 -13.36
CA LYS A 98 30.85 2.08 -13.21
C LYS A 98 31.49 0.74 -13.57
N GLY A 99 30.89 -0.39 -13.16
CA GLY A 99 31.36 -1.72 -13.53
C GLY A 99 31.27 -2.00 -15.03
N ALA A 100 30.27 -1.44 -15.72
CA ALA A 100 30.19 -1.51 -17.19
C ALA A 100 31.25 -0.65 -17.89
N SER A 101 31.73 0.43 -17.25
CA SER A 101 32.80 1.27 -17.79
C SER A 101 34.19 0.64 -17.67
N ASP A 102 34.37 -0.34 -16.79
CA ASP A 102 35.60 -1.14 -16.62
C ASP A 102 35.51 -2.51 -17.30
N ALA A 103 34.43 -2.80 -18.06
CA ALA A 103 34.37 -4.00 -18.87
C ALA A 103 35.50 -3.93 -19.92
N PRO A 104 36.46 -4.88 -19.90
CA PRO A 104 37.67 -4.78 -20.68
C PRO A 104 37.35 -4.75 -22.18
N GLN A 105 38.16 -4.01 -22.94
CA GLN A 105 38.27 -4.07 -24.40
C GLN A 105 38.62 -5.48 -24.96
N SER A 106 38.39 -6.56 -24.21
CA SER A 106 38.64 -7.94 -24.63
C SER A 106 37.65 -8.43 -25.70
N PHE A 107 36.48 -7.79 -25.85
CA PHE A 107 35.60 -8.08 -26.99
C PHE A 107 36.13 -7.50 -28.30
N ALA A 108 36.83 -6.36 -28.28
CA ALA A 108 37.50 -5.84 -29.47
C ALA A 108 38.71 -6.70 -29.89
N ALA A 109 39.38 -7.33 -28.93
CA ALA A 109 40.47 -8.28 -29.21
C ALA A 109 39.99 -9.64 -29.74
N ALA A 110 38.73 -10.03 -29.49
CA ALA A 110 38.14 -11.26 -30.00
C ALA A 110 37.58 -11.14 -31.43
N SER A 111 37.34 -9.92 -31.93
CA SER A 111 36.83 -9.68 -33.29
C SER A 111 37.91 -9.57 -34.38
N SER A 112 39.20 -9.62 -34.03
CA SER A 112 40.31 -9.57 -35.00
C SER A 112 40.88 -10.94 -35.36
N ARG A 113 40.22 -12.05 -34.97
CA ARG A 113 40.61 -13.39 -35.40
C ARG A 113 39.41 -14.12 -36.00
N GLU A 114 39.58 -14.42 -37.28
CA GLU A 114 38.82 -15.35 -38.13
C GLU A 114 37.56 -14.86 -38.87
N GLU A 115 37.76 -14.69 -40.18
CA GLU A 115 36.81 -14.92 -41.27
C GLU A 115 37.47 -15.97 -42.22
N PRO A 116 36.74 -16.68 -43.10
CA PRO A 116 35.98 -17.92 -42.86
C PRO A 116 36.52 -19.14 -43.69
N PRO A 117 35.85 -20.31 -43.67
CA PRO A 117 34.99 -20.58 -44.82
C PRO A 117 33.64 -21.27 -44.51
N VAL A 118 32.65 -20.77 -45.24
CA VAL A 118 31.44 -21.37 -45.80
C VAL A 118 31.32 -22.90 -45.72
N SER A 119 30.29 -23.39 -45.01
CA SER A 119 29.28 -24.30 -45.58
C SER A 119 28.08 -24.46 -44.63
N SER A 120 26.90 -24.10 -45.14
CA SER A 120 25.58 -24.52 -44.67
C SER A 120 25.06 -25.46 -45.77
N PRO A 121 24.34 -26.57 -45.48
CA PRO A 121 22.93 -26.44 -45.11
C PRO A 121 22.42 -27.45 -44.04
N TYR A 122 21.40 -26.98 -43.31
CA TYR A 122 20.35 -27.79 -42.67
C TYR A 122 20.75 -28.77 -41.55
N ARG A 123 20.49 -28.36 -40.29
CA ARG A 123 20.00 -29.30 -39.27
C ARG A 123 18.77 -28.73 -38.58
N LYS A 124 17.70 -29.49 -38.75
CA LYS A 124 16.33 -29.32 -38.28
C LYS A 124 16.29 -29.17 -36.76
N ALA A 125 15.44 -28.26 -36.29
CA ALA A 125 15.12 -28.07 -34.89
C ALA A 125 14.50 -29.35 -34.29
N GLU A 126 15.08 -29.83 -33.20
CA GLU A 126 14.40 -30.66 -32.22
C GLU A 126 14.50 -29.93 -30.87
N ALA A 127 13.31 -29.68 -30.31
CA ALA A 127 13.10 -28.97 -29.08
C ALA A 127 13.53 -29.86 -27.91
N ASP A 128 14.66 -29.53 -27.29
CA ASP A 128 15.02 -30.10 -26.00
C ASP A 128 14.25 -29.37 -24.91
N THR A 129 13.48 -30.15 -24.16
CA THR A 129 12.56 -29.71 -23.12
C THR A 129 13.38 -29.40 -21.86
N PRO A 130 13.19 -28.25 -21.18
CA PRO A 130 13.90 -27.99 -19.93
C PRO A 130 13.44 -28.93 -18.84
N ASN A 131 14.44 -29.58 -18.23
CA ASN A 131 14.35 -30.43 -17.05
C ASN A 131 13.56 -29.75 -15.92
N GLU A 132 12.51 -30.45 -15.49
CA GLU A 132 11.63 -30.14 -14.37
C GLU A 132 12.42 -30.31 -13.06
N SER A 133 12.86 -29.19 -12.49
CA SER A 133 13.36 -29.16 -11.12
C SER A 133 12.21 -28.70 -10.22
N GLU A 134 11.63 -29.65 -9.49
CA GLU A 134 10.77 -29.40 -8.33
C GLU A 134 11.49 -28.45 -7.37
N ALA A 135 10.97 -27.22 -7.28
CA ALA A 135 11.23 -26.30 -6.18
C ALA A 135 9.87 -25.94 -5.57
N GLU A 136 9.79 -26.06 -4.25
CA GLU A 136 8.64 -25.82 -3.40
C GLU A 136 7.82 -24.57 -3.77
N PRO A 137 6.49 -24.57 -3.56
CA PRO A 137 5.65 -23.43 -3.84
C PRO A 137 5.92 -22.30 -2.83
N GLN A 138 6.84 -21.40 -3.19
CA GLN A 138 6.88 -20.06 -2.62
C GLN A 138 5.60 -19.33 -3.07
N ALA A 139 4.84 -18.83 -2.10
CA ALA A 139 3.63 -18.07 -2.32
C ALA A 139 3.92 -16.92 -3.29
N ALA A 140 3.37 -17.01 -4.51
CA ALA A 140 3.50 -15.99 -5.53
C ALA A 140 3.00 -14.66 -4.98
N GLU A 141 3.93 -13.71 -4.83
CA GLU A 141 3.61 -12.31 -4.59
C GLU A 141 2.62 -11.86 -5.67
N ILE A 142 1.43 -11.48 -5.24
CA ILE A 142 0.41 -10.93 -6.14
C ILE A 142 1.00 -9.62 -6.66
N PRO A 143 1.27 -9.47 -7.97
CA PRO A 143 1.79 -8.21 -8.49
C PRO A 143 0.81 -7.09 -8.12
N GLU A 144 1.32 -5.93 -7.68
CA GLU A 144 0.52 -4.80 -7.15
C GLU A 144 -0.62 -4.34 -8.07
N ASN A 145 -0.58 -4.73 -9.36
CA ASN A 145 -1.54 -4.41 -10.40
C ASN A 145 -2.44 -5.60 -10.81
N ALA A 146 -2.51 -6.66 -10.00
CA ALA A 146 -3.42 -7.79 -10.20
C ALA A 146 -4.58 -7.76 -9.21
N THR A 147 -5.80 -7.87 -9.73
CA THR A 147 -7.01 -8.03 -8.91
C THR A 147 -7.57 -9.43 -9.12
N MET A 148 -7.81 -10.17 -8.04
CA MET A 148 -8.49 -11.45 -8.11
C MET A 148 -10.02 -11.24 -8.17
N TYR A 149 -10.69 -11.84 -9.16
CA TYR A 149 -12.14 -11.76 -9.32
C TYR A 149 -12.70 -13.13 -9.68
N ASN A 150 -13.61 -13.69 -8.86
CA ASN A 150 -14.16 -15.04 -9.01
C ASN A 150 -13.11 -16.15 -9.20
N GLY A 151 -11.96 -16.04 -8.54
CA GLY A 151 -10.86 -17.02 -8.68
C GLY A 151 -9.98 -16.83 -9.93
N HIS A 152 -10.31 -15.88 -10.82
CA HIS A 152 -9.47 -15.54 -11.96
C HIS A 152 -8.62 -14.30 -11.66
N MET A 153 -7.36 -14.31 -12.11
CA MET A 153 -6.44 -13.19 -11.97
C MET A 153 -6.65 -12.20 -13.12
N ILE A 154 -6.94 -10.95 -12.79
CA ILE A 154 -7.00 -9.84 -13.75
C ILE A 154 -5.72 -9.03 -13.61
N GLU A 155 -4.83 -9.11 -14.58
CA GLU A 155 -3.57 -8.33 -14.60
C GLU A 155 -3.77 -7.02 -15.34
N GLN A 156 -3.37 -5.90 -14.75
CA GLN A 156 -3.30 -4.62 -15.45
C GLN A 156 -1.89 -4.41 -16.01
N ARG A 157 -1.76 -4.36 -17.34
CA ARG A 157 -0.51 -4.01 -18.05
C ARG A 157 -0.72 -2.74 -18.86
N GLY A 158 -0.25 -1.61 -18.32
CA GLY A 158 -0.46 -0.28 -18.89
C GLY A 158 -1.94 0.14 -18.84
N ASN A 159 -2.51 0.51 -19.98
CA ASN A 159 -3.91 0.95 -20.09
C ASN A 159 -4.87 -0.18 -20.54
N ARG A 160 -4.50 -1.44 -20.31
CA ARG A 160 -5.30 -2.62 -20.65
C ARG A 160 -5.29 -3.64 -19.50
N TYR A 161 -6.41 -4.36 -19.39
CA TYR A 161 -6.63 -5.43 -18.44
C TYR A 161 -6.56 -6.77 -19.17
N PHE A 162 -5.86 -7.74 -18.62
CA PHE A 162 -5.66 -9.05 -19.21
C PHE A 162 -6.26 -10.13 -18.32
N VAL A 163 -7.01 -11.05 -18.94
CA VAL A 163 -7.59 -12.23 -18.29
C VAL A 163 -7.39 -13.40 -19.24
N GLU A 164 -6.63 -14.42 -18.83
CA GLU A 164 -6.43 -15.66 -19.62
C GLU A 164 -6.00 -15.41 -21.07
N GLY A 165 -5.19 -14.38 -21.31
CA GLY A 165 -4.73 -13.99 -22.65
C GLY A 165 -5.65 -13.05 -23.43
N ALA A 166 -6.88 -12.80 -22.97
CA ALA A 166 -7.77 -11.79 -23.55
C ALA A 166 -7.51 -10.39 -22.97
N SER A 167 -7.44 -9.36 -23.82
CA SER A 167 -7.18 -7.97 -23.41
C SER A 167 -8.44 -7.11 -23.46
N PHE A 168 -8.65 -6.27 -22.44
CA PHE A 168 -9.81 -5.38 -22.29
C PHE A 168 -9.37 -3.96 -21.99
N LEU A 169 -10.10 -2.97 -22.52
CA LEU A 169 -9.84 -1.55 -22.28
C LEU A 169 -10.23 -1.10 -20.86
N THR A 170 -11.19 -1.79 -20.23
CA THR A 170 -11.73 -1.40 -18.92
C THR A 170 -11.88 -2.62 -18.02
N LEU A 171 -11.73 -2.39 -16.71
CA LEU A 171 -11.91 -3.43 -15.68
C LEU A 171 -13.32 -4.05 -15.73
N GLY A 172 -14.35 -3.27 -16.07
CA GLY A 172 -15.72 -3.75 -16.18
C GLY A 172 -15.91 -4.81 -17.27
N ASN A 173 -15.23 -4.64 -18.42
CA ASN A 173 -15.28 -5.62 -19.50
C ASN A 173 -14.55 -6.91 -19.12
N ALA A 174 -13.39 -6.80 -18.45
CA ALA A 174 -12.66 -7.94 -17.92
C ALA A 174 -13.50 -8.75 -16.92
N LYS A 175 -14.16 -8.09 -15.96
CA LYS A 175 -15.06 -8.75 -14.99
C LYS A 175 -16.25 -9.44 -15.66
N ARG A 176 -16.83 -8.81 -16.69
CA ARG A 176 -17.94 -9.40 -17.46
C ARG A 176 -17.49 -10.67 -18.20
N HIS A 177 -16.27 -10.67 -18.74
CA HIS A 177 -15.70 -11.86 -19.39
C HIS A 177 -15.54 -13.01 -18.39
N VAL A 178 -14.94 -12.75 -17.23
CA VAL A 178 -14.81 -13.74 -16.14
C VAL A 178 -16.18 -14.31 -15.75
N LYS A 179 -17.20 -13.46 -15.58
CA LYS A 179 -18.55 -13.90 -15.22
C LYS A 179 -19.18 -14.84 -16.28
N ASN A 180 -18.79 -14.72 -17.54
CA ASN A 180 -19.25 -15.63 -18.59
C ASN A 180 -18.49 -16.96 -18.60
N LEU A 181 -17.24 -16.99 -18.11
CA LEU A 181 -16.44 -18.22 -17.97
C LEU A 181 -16.91 -19.08 -16.78
N THR A 182 -17.44 -18.47 -15.73
CA THR A 182 -17.91 -19.18 -14.52
C THR A 182 -19.37 -19.67 -14.62
N LYS A 183 -20.00 -19.60 -15.80
CA LYS A 183 -21.37 -20.12 -16.02
C LYS A 183 -21.32 -21.53 -16.59
#